data_AF-A0AAN7HAP1-F1
#
_entry.id   AF-A0AAN7HAP1-F1
#
_cell.length_a   1.000
_cell.length_b   1.000
_cell.length_c   1.000
_cell.angle_alpha   90.00
_cell.angle_beta   90.00
_cell.angle_gamma   90.00
#
_symmetry.space_group_name_H-M   'P 1'
#
loop_
_entity.id
_entity.type
_entity.pdbx_description
1 polymer ?
#
loop_
_entity_poly.entity_id
_entity_poly.type
_entity_poly.pdbx_seq_one_letter_code
_entity_poly.pdbx_strand_id
1 'polypeptide(L)'
;MLAGLAARSAVALRLNYEHPELGSVAQEVRRRTFWSLYLLEDVFCVGLKEFELCRPEIIQLQLPCADIDFGNEKEAATGFLQPGMGLEPERLCARGLFIKLAFTRRSIMNLNRQIYLNEIDRPGLFSAIESLQSELRRISSQIAPEGAYPPTSTARFGLRPQYIMMHMSYRQCHCDLYRIFLSGYPEAAPQRNIEGIKPRDVATMRHRCLKNAQEILDILFYYDSQADAGQLLDFNAAVCTYHAARLVLFGTSSGKGGIDFSMEAAIDSAQRSLDILSRRFAFSAAADPMCEDFSRLIEKYKGLVRSSNNGAFYEVDQGPRALPGVSKAAIIRQRLSVHSLLLRSDFVDDSREAATEPPRDATVEQPP
;
A
#
# COMPACT_ATOMS: atom_id res chain seq x y z
N MET A 1 -15.92 -3.06 12.08
CA MET A 1 -17.24 -2.48 12.45
C MET A 1 -17.17 -1.01 12.85
N LEU A 2 -16.40 -0.63 13.89
CA LEU A 2 -16.35 0.75 14.39
C LEU A 2 -15.91 1.79 13.33
N ALA A 3 -14.92 1.47 12.49
CA ALA A 3 -14.50 2.34 11.39
C ALA A 3 -15.66 2.68 10.42
N GLY A 4 -16.50 1.68 10.11
CA GLY A 4 -17.68 1.85 9.27
C GLY A 4 -18.73 2.77 9.90
N LEU A 5 -18.95 2.65 11.22
CA LEU A 5 -19.85 3.56 11.94
C LEU A 5 -19.27 4.99 11.96
N ALA A 6 -17.99 5.14 12.28
CA ALA A 6 -17.33 6.44 12.34
C ALA A 6 -17.37 7.17 10.97
N ALA A 7 -17.09 6.47 9.87
CA ALA A 7 -17.16 7.05 8.53
C ALA A 7 -18.58 7.50 8.16
N ARG A 8 -19.60 6.67 8.44
CA ARG A 8 -21.01 7.04 8.19
C ARG A 8 -21.44 8.22 9.06
N SER A 9 -21.05 8.25 10.33
CA SER A 9 -21.31 9.38 11.22
C SER A 9 -20.63 10.66 10.73
N ALA A 10 -19.40 10.57 10.22
CA ALA A 10 -18.69 11.73 9.66
C ALA A 10 -19.43 12.32 8.45
N VAL A 11 -19.94 11.47 7.55
CA VAL A 11 -20.77 11.92 6.41
C VAL A 11 -22.12 12.48 6.89
N ALA A 12 -22.77 11.84 7.87
CA ALA A 12 -24.04 12.34 8.44
C ALA A 12 -23.88 13.73 9.10
N LEU A 13 -22.74 13.99 9.74
CA LEU A 13 -22.35 15.29 10.29
C LEU A 13 -21.81 16.27 9.24
N ARG A 14 -21.84 15.89 7.95
CA ARG A 14 -21.35 16.67 6.82
C ARG A 14 -19.89 17.11 6.98
N LEU A 15 -19.05 16.26 7.58
CA LEU A 15 -17.62 16.55 7.73
C LEU A 15 -16.87 16.54 6.39
N ASN A 16 -17.47 15.96 5.34
CA ASN A 16 -16.96 15.91 3.97
C ASN A 16 -17.17 17.21 3.18
N TYR A 17 -17.68 18.28 3.80
CA TYR A 17 -17.88 19.60 3.21
C TYR A 17 -17.20 20.69 4.03
N GLU A 18 -16.77 21.75 3.37
CA GLU A 18 -16.42 23.01 4.05
C GLU A 18 -17.68 23.63 4.70
N HIS A 19 -17.51 24.25 5.88
CA HIS A 19 -18.62 24.91 6.60
C HIS A 19 -18.29 26.39 6.82
N PRO A 20 -18.75 27.30 5.93
CA PRO A 20 -18.32 28.70 5.92
C PRO A 20 -18.55 29.49 7.21
N GLU A 21 -19.51 29.07 8.03
CA GLU A 21 -19.85 29.75 9.30
C GLU A 21 -18.90 29.39 10.46
N LEU A 22 -17.97 28.44 10.27
CA LEU A 22 -17.03 28.03 11.30
C LEU A 22 -15.76 28.89 11.29
N GLY A 23 -15.21 29.15 12.47
CA GLY A 23 -13.86 29.72 12.60
C GLY A 23 -12.77 28.78 12.07
N SER A 24 -11.60 29.33 11.77
CA SER A 24 -10.47 28.63 11.14
C SER A 24 -10.07 27.34 11.87
N VAL A 25 -9.99 27.40 13.20
CA VAL A 25 -9.63 26.25 14.05
C VAL A 25 -10.69 25.14 13.96
N ALA A 26 -11.97 25.49 14.11
CA ALA A 26 -13.06 24.51 14.06
C ALA A 26 -13.17 23.85 12.68
N GLN A 27 -12.97 24.64 11.62
CA GLN A 27 -12.96 24.14 10.25
C GLN A 27 -11.79 23.16 10.00
N GLU A 28 -10.59 23.52 10.45
CA GLU A 28 -9.41 22.65 10.30
C GLU A 28 -9.50 21.38 11.15
N VAL A 29 -10.09 21.43 12.35
CA VAL A 29 -10.38 20.23 13.15
C VAL A 29 -11.28 19.28 12.36
N ARG A 30 -12.36 19.78 11.74
CA ARG A 30 -13.25 18.96 10.89
C ARG A 30 -12.49 18.33 9.71
N ARG A 31 -11.66 19.11 9.01
CA ARG A 31 -10.79 18.61 7.93
C ARG A 31 -9.93 17.47 8.42
N ARG A 32 -9.17 17.69 9.49
CA ARG A 32 -8.25 16.69 10.06
C ARG A 32 -9.00 15.43 10.51
N THR A 33 -10.16 15.56 11.15
CA THR A 33 -10.99 14.41 11.56
C THR A 33 -11.43 13.57 10.37
N PHE A 34 -12.01 14.20 9.33
CA PHE A 34 -12.45 13.47 8.15
C PHE A 34 -11.29 12.80 7.42
N TRP A 35 -10.18 13.52 7.20
CA TRP A 35 -9.01 12.97 6.53
C TRP A 35 -8.32 11.86 7.34
N SER A 36 -8.42 11.88 8.67
CA SER A 36 -7.93 10.79 9.52
C SER A 36 -8.76 9.52 9.33
N LEU A 37 -10.09 9.65 9.20
CA LEU A 37 -10.95 8.51 8.85
C LEU A 37 -10.66 7.99 7.45
N TYR A 38 -10.43 8.89 6.49
CA TYR A 38 -10.02 8.53 5.14
C TYR A 38 -8.70 7.74 5.15
N LEU A 39 -7.68 8.16 5.90
CA LEU A 39 -6.41 7.43 5.99
C LEU A 39 -6.54 6.11 6.75
N LEU A 40 -7.33 6.08 7.83
CA LEU A 40 -7.60 4.86 8.60
C LEU A 40 -8.19 3.76 7.72
N GLU A 41 -9.09 4.13 6.82
CA GLU A 41 -9.70 3.23 5.85
C GLU A 41 -8.67 2.54 4.94
N ASP A 42 -7.56 3.20 4.59
CA ASP A 42 -6.52 2.65 3.70
C ASP A 42 -5.91 1.37 4.29
N VAL A 43 -5.77 1.34 5.62
CA VAL A 43 -5.27 0.21 6.40
C VAL A 43 -6.26 -0.98 6.40
N PHE A 44 -7.56 -0.70 6.28
CA PHE A 44 -8.60 -1.73 6.22
C PHE A 44 -8.88 -2.24 4.82
N CYS A 45 -8.94 -1.36 3.81
CA CYS A 45 -9.51 -1.72 2.52
C CYS A 45 -8.44 -2.04 1.49
N VAL A 46 -7.23 -1.45 1.59
CA VAL A 46 -6.12 -1.64 0.63
C VAL A 46 -6.59 -1.52 -0.83
N GLY A 47 -7.51 -0.57 -1.10
CA GLY A 47 -8.08 -0.35 -2.43
C GLY A 47 -9.24 -1.28 -2.85
N LEU A 48 -9.79 -2.09 -1.95
CA LEU A 48 -11.00 -2.87 -2.24
C LEU A 48 -12.26 -2.03 -2.15
N LYS A 49 -12.89 -1.78 -3.31
CA LYS A 49 -14.10 -0.97 -3.46
C LYS A 49 -15.27 -1.44 -2.58
N GLU A 50 -15.41 -2.76 -2.40
CA GLU A 50 -16.45 -3.35 -1.55
C GLU A 50 -16.33 -2.99 -0.06
N PHE A 51 -15.15 -2.54 0.38
CA PHE A 51 -14.91 -2.10 1.75
C PHE A 51 -14.79 -0.58 1.87
N GLU A 52 -14.89 0.15 0.76
CA GLU A 52 -14.70 1.61 0.73
C GLU A 52 -15.80 2.34 1.53
N LEU A 53 -15.37 3.17 2.47
CA LEU A 53 -16.19 3.94 3.39
C LEU A 53 -16.24 5.43 3.00
N CYS A 54 -15.08 6.04 2.74
CA CYS A 54 -14.96 7.46 2.40
C CYS A 54 -14.69 7.63 0.90
N ARG A 55 -15.75 7.49 0.10
CA ARG A 55 -15.70 7.60 -1.36
C ARG A 55 -15.20 8.99 -1.82
N PRO A 56 -14.16 9.08 -2.67
CA PRO A 56 -13.61 10.34 -3.15
C PRO A 56 -14.65 11.29 -3.78
N GLU A 57 -15.63 10.75 -4.49
CA GLU A 57 -16.60 11.53 -5.28
C GLU A 57 -17.55 12.39 -4.42
N ILE A 58 -17.67 12.07 -3.13
CA ILE A 58 -18.52 12.82 -2.20
C ILE A 58 -17.71 13.79 -1.32
N ILE A 59 -16.39 13.88 -1.50
CA ILE A 59 -15.53 14.72 -0.68
C ILE A 59 -15.36 16.09 -1.34
N GLN A 60 -15.98 17.12 -0.75
CA GLN A 60 -15.84 18.52 -1.15
C GLN A 60 -15.11 19.31 -0.07
N LEU A 61 -14.04 18.71 0.46
CA LEU A 61 -13.28 19.20 1.60
C LEU A 61 -11.85 19.52 1.18
N GLN A 62 -11.32 20.66 1.64
CA GLN A 62 -9.93 20.98 1.39
C GLN A 62 -8.99 20.04 2.16
N LEU A 63 -7.76 19.89 1.66
CA LEU A 63 -6.72 19.15 2.35
C LEU A 63 -6.37 19.84 3.69
N PRO A 64 -5.77 19.14 4.67
CA PRO A 64 -5.36 19.78 5.92
C PRO A 64 -4.26 20.83 5.71
N CYS A 65 -4.25 21.89 6.51
CA CYS A 65 -3.18 22.88 6.50
C CYS A 65 -1.93 22.39 7.27
N ALA A 66 -0.83 23.13 7.16
CA ALA A 66 0.39 22.83 7.91
C ALA A 66 0.17 23.03 9.42
N ASP A 67 0.87 22.26 10.26
CA ASP A 67 0.73 22.37 11.72
C ASP A 67 1.08 23.76 12.26
N ILE A 68 1.97 24.49 11.58
CA ILE A 68 2.31 25.87 11.94
C ILE A 68 1.16 26.83 11.66
N ASP A 69 0.44 26.66 10.54
CA ASP A 69 -0.71 27.51 10.21
C ASP A 69 -1.88 27.20 11.16
N PHE A 70 -2.10 25.91 11.45
CA PHE A 70 -3.11 25.49 12.44
C PHE A 70 -2.81 26.04 13.84
N GLY A 71 -1.56 25.92 14.30
CA GLY A 71 -1.15 26.42 15.61
C GLY A 71 -1.20 27.94 15.74
N ASN A 72 -1.11 28.66 14.62
CA ASN A 72 -1.25 30.11 14.56
C ASN A 72 -2.68 30.55 14.20
N GLU A 73 -3.65 29.62 14.17
CA GLU A 73 -5.06 29.86 13.80
C GLU A 73 -5.25 30.54 12.44
N LYS A 74 -4.26 30.40 11.54
CA LYS A 74 -4.23 31.06 10.25
C LYS A 74 -5.07 30.29 9.24
N GLU A 75 -5.95 31.00 8.55
CA GLU A 75 -6.69 30.45 7.43
C GLU A 75 -5.75 30.19 6.23
N ALA A 76 -5.81 28.99 5.68
CA ALA A 76 -5.00 28.57 4.55
C ALA A 76 -5.86 27.82 3.52
N ALA A 77 -5.70 28.21 2.25
CA ALA A 77 -6.23 27.46 1.12
C ALA A 77 -5.23 26.36 0.74
N THR A 78 -5.66 25.10 0.82
CA THR A 78 -4.78 23.92 0.77
C THR A 78 -5.07 23.02 -0.42
N GLY A 79 -6.00 23.42 -1.28
CA GLY A 79 -6.44 22.63 -2.43
C GLY A 79 -7.30 21.43 -2.04
N PHE A 80 -7.65 20.62 -3.03
CA PHE A 80 -8.56 19.49 -2.89
C PHE A 80 -7.88 18.17 -3.25
N LEU A 81 -8.53 17.06 -2.92
CA LEU A 81 -8.06 15.73 -3.29
C LEU A 81 -8.11 15.50 -4.81
N GLN A 82 -9.25 15.81 -5.43
CA GLN A 82 -9.46 15.62 -6.86
C GLN A 82 -9.02 16.86 -7.64
N PRO A 83 -8.31 16.69 -8.77
CA PRO A 83 -7.99 17.80 -9.67
C PRO A 83 -9.25 18.53 -10.15
N GLY A 84 -9.15 19.84 -10.37
CA GLY A 84 -10.22 20.65 -10.96
C GLY A 84 -11.31 21.12 -9.99
N MET A 85 -11.26 20.72 -8.72
CA MET A 85 -12.21 21.14 -7.68
C MET A 85 -11.91 22.51 -7.06
N GLY A 86 -10.81 23.16 -7.45
CA GLY A 86 -10.42 24.47 -6.95
C GLY A 86 -8.99 24.84 -7.31
N LEU A 87 -8.44 25.85 -6.63
CA LEU A 87 -7.05 26.26 -6.78
C LEU A 87 -6.13 25.11 -6.34
N GLU A 88 -5.24 24.67 -7.22
CA GLU A 88 -4.17 23.75 -6.89
C GLU A 88 -2.96 24.54 -6.36
N PRO A 89 -2.57 24.35 -5.10
CA PRO A 89 -1.44 25.07 -4.54
C PRO A 89 -0.12 24.55 -5.13
N GLU A 90 0.85 25.45 -5.27
CA GLU A 90 2.21 25.10 -5.73
C GLU A 90 2.89 24.10 -4.78
N ARG A 91 2.64 24.25 -3.47
CA ARG A 91 3.21 23.41 -2.43
C ARG A 91 2.12 22.92 -1.49
N LEU A 92 2.32 21.71 -0.98
CA LEU A 92 1.43 21.10 0.00
C LEU A 92 2.19 20.77 1.28
N CYS A 93 1.48 20.81 2.41
CA CYS A 93 2.02 20.30 3.66
C CYS A 93 2.17 18.77 3.59
N ALA A 94 2.99 18.19 4.49
CA ALA A 94 3.22 16.76 4.52
C ALA A 94 1.93 15.92 4.64
N ARG A 95 0.93 16.40 5.40
CA ARG A 95 -0.35 15.71 5.57
C ARG A 95 -1.18 15.71 4.28
N GLY A 96 -1.26 16.85 3.60
CA GLY A 96 -1.94 16.95 2.30
C GLY A 96 -1.27 16.07 1.24
N LEU A 97 0.07 16.06 1.19
CA LEU A 97 0.83 15.18 0.31
C LEU A 97 0.56 13.70 0.60
N PHE A 98 0.56 13.32 1.87
CA PHE A 98 0.27 11.94 2.28
C PHE A 98 -1.13 11.47 1.88
N ILE A 99 -2.13 12.35 1.98
CA ILE A 99 -3.51 12.07 1.54
C ILE A 99 -3.56 11.87 0.01
N LYS A 100 -2.90 12.73 -0.77
CA LYS A 100 -2.80 12.55 -2.24
C LYS A 100 -2.10 11.25 -2.60
N LEU A 101 -1.08 10.85 -1.84
CA LEU A 101 -0.41 9.55 -2.02
C LEU A 101 -1.34 8.38 -1.71
N ALA A 102 -2.09 8.41 -0.61
CA ALA A 102 -3.05 7.37 -0.29
C ALA A 102 -4.11 7.21 -1.40
N PHE A 103 -4.64 8.32 -1.93
CA PHE A 103 -5.56 8.30 -3.06
C PHE A 103 -4.93 7.74 -4.35
N THR A 104 -3.70 8.15 -4.65
CA THR A 104 -2.95 7.63 -5.81
C THR A 104 -2.71 6.13 -5.67
N ARG A 105 -2.34 5.67 -4.46
CA ARG A 105 -2.13 4.25 -4.16
C ARG A 105 -3.40 3.42 -4.35
N ARG A 106 -4.57 3.93 -3.92
CA ARG A 106 -5.87 3.28 -4.21
C ARG A 106 -6.12 3.16 -5.70
N SER A 107 -5.81 4.20 -6.47
CA SER A 107 -5.95 4.18 -7.92
C SER A 107 -5.03 3.14 -8.57
N ILE A 108 -3.81 2.97 -8.07
CA ILE A 108 -2.89 1.90 -8.49
C ILE A 108 -3.43 0.51 -8.14
N MET A 109 -4.00 0.32 -6.94
CA MET A 109 -4.63 -0.95 -6.56
C MET A 109 -5.84 -1.29 -7.43
N ASN A 110 -6.65 -0.29 -7.77
CA ASN A 110 -7.76 -0.44 -8.71
C ASN A 110 -7.27 -0.86 -10.10
N LEU A 111 -6.23 -0.22 -10.63
CA LEU A 111 -5.60 -0.62 -11.88
C LEU A 111 -5.11 -2.07 -11.82
N ASN A 112 -4.35 -2.43 -10.78
CA ASN A 112 -3.84 -3.79 -10.60
C ASN A 112 -4.99 -4.81 -10.63
N ARG A 113 -6.09 -4.54 -9.93
CA ARG A 113 -7.28 -5.41 -9.94
C ARG A 113 -7.90 -5.56 -11.34
N GLN A 114 -8.06 -4.46 -12.08
CA GLN A 114 -8.58 -4.52 -13.46
C GLN A 114 -7.72 -5.40 -14.36
N ILE A 115 -6.40 -5.38 -14.19
CA ILE A 115 -5.47 -6.26 -14.92
C ILE A 115 -5.75 -7.73 -14.60
N TYR A 116 -5.89 -8.10 -13.33
CA TYR A 116 -6.17 -9.48 -12.92
C TYR A 116 -7.54 -10.00 -13.41
N LEU A 117 -8.54 -9.12 -13.45
CA LEU A 117 -9.88 -9.43 -13.93
C LEU A 117 -10.01 -9.37 -15.46
N ASN A 118 -8.95 -8.98 -16.18
CA ASN A 118 -8.97 -8.64 -17.62
C ASN A 118 -10.03 -7.59 -18.00
N GLU A 119 -10.27 -6.64 -17.12
CA GLU A 119 -11.21 -5.53 -17.33
C GLU A 119 -10.55 -4.33 -18.03
N ILE A 120 -9.26 -4.43 -18.36
CA ILE A 120 -8.48 -3.39 -19.02
C ILE A 120 -7.73 -3.96 -20.21
N ASP A 121 -7.78 -3.24 -21.34
CA ASP A 121 -7.02 -3.55 -22.52
C ASP A 121 -5.61 -2.94 -22.48
N ARG A 122 -4.78 -3.26 -23.47
CA ARG A 122 -3.39 -2.79 -23.48
C ARG A 122 -3.27 -1.27 -23.63
N PRO A 123 -3.98 -0.59 -24.55
CA PRO A 123 -3.95 0.88 -24.62
C PRO A 123 -4.40 1.54 -23.32
N GLY A 124 -5.47 1.04 -22.71
CA GLY A 124 -5.96 1.51 -21.41
C GLY A 124 -4.93 1.36 -20.31
N LEU A 125 -4.22 0.23 -20.26
CA LEU A 125 -3.15 -0.02 -19.28
C LEU A 125 -2.04 1.04 -19.38
N PHE A 126 -1.53 1.32 -20.58
CA PHE A 126 -0.47 2.32 -20.75
C PHE A 126 -0.95 3.72 -20.42
N SER A 127 -2.16 4.09 -20.85
CA SER A 127 -2.76 5.39 -20.50
C SER A 127 -2.92 5.55 -18.99
N ALA A 128 -3.38 4.50 -18.29
CA ALA A 128 -3.51 4.51 -16.83
C ALA A 128 -2.16 4.65 -16.13
N ILE A 129 -1.13 3.92 -16.59
CA ILE A 129 0.24 4.03 -16.06
C ILE A 129 0.78 5.45 -16.27
N GLU A 130 0.64 6.02 -17.45
CA GLU A 130 1.10 7.39 -17.75
C GLU A 130 0.40 8.45 -16.89
N SER A 131 -0.91 8.30 -16.69
CA SER A 131 -1.69 9.16 -15.80
C SER A 131 -1.19 9.07 -14.35
N LEU A 132 -1.03 7.86 -13.82
CA LEU A 132 -0.54 7.64 -12.45
C LEU A 132 0.90 8.11 -12.26
N GLN A 133 1.77 7.94 -13.26
CA GLN A 133 3.12 8.50 -13.26
C GLN A 133 3.10 10.03 -13.21
N SER A 134 2.18 10.66 -13.96
CA SER A 134 2.04 12.11 -13.99
C SER A 134 1.57 12.64 -12.64
N GLU A 135 0.64 11.94 -11.99
CA GLU A 135 0.17 12.28 -10.65
C GLU A 135 1.29 12.14 -9.61
N LEU A 136 2.08 11.06 -9.63
CA LEU A 136 3.23 10.90 -8.74
C LEU A 136 4.29 12.00 -8.96
N ARG A 137 4.57 12.38 -10.22
CA ARG A 137 5.45 13.52 -10.51
C ARG A 137 4.89 14.83 -9.96
N ARG A 138 3.59 15.07 -10.11
CA ARG A 138 2.88 16.25 -9.58
C ARG A 138 3.01 16.33 -8.06
N ILE A 139 2.77 15.23 -7.36
CA ILE A 139 2.95 15.14 -5.91
C ILE A 139 4.40 15.45 -5.53
N SER A 140 5.37 14.88 -6.25
CA SER A 140 6.80 15.13 -6.01
C SER A 140 7.18 16.60 -6.21
N SER A 141 6.60 17.30 -7.18
CA SER A 141 6.85 18.74 -7.38
C SER A 141 6.21 19.64 -6.33
N GLN A 142 5.19 19.15 -5.62
CA GLN A 142 4.52 19.89 -4.54
C GLN A 142 5.25 19.75 -3.19
N ILE A 143 6.34 18.98 -3.12
CA ILE A 143 7.20 18.85 -1.94
C ILE A 143 8.11 20.09 -1.88
N ALA A 144 8.07 20.81 -0.76
CA ALA A 144 8.99 21.92 -0.54
C ALA A 144 10.45 21.45 -0.47
N PRO A 145 11.45 22.25 -0.89
CA PRO A 145 12.85 21.85 -0.89
C PRO A 145 13.35 21.33 0.47
N GLU A 146 12.91 21.96 1.57
CA GLU A 146 13.19 21.55 2.94
C GLU A 146 12.54 20.22 3.36
N GLY A 147 11.53 19.77 2.62
CA GLY A 147 10.85 18.49 2.80
C GLY A 147 11.31 17.39 1.84
N ALA A 148 12.29 17.67 0.97
CA ALA A 148 12.83 16.69 0.04
C ALA A 148 13.65 15.60 0.74
N TYR A 149 13.76 14.43 0.11
CA TYR A 149 14.62 13.32 0.54
C TYR A 149 15.73 13.06 -0.49
N PRO A 150 16.98 12.79 -0.07
CA PRO A 150 17.47 12.72 1.32
C PRO A 150 17.46 14.10 2.02
N PRO A 151 17.34 14.15 3.35
CA PRO A 151 17.30 15.41 4.08
C PRO A 151 18.62 16.16 3.95
N THR A 152 18.56 17.45 3.60
CA THR A 152 19.74 18.34 3.45
C THR A 152 20.27 18.88 4.77
N SER A 153 19.47 18.89 5.84
CA SER A 153 19.90 19.27 7.19
C SER A 153 19.20 18.38 8.23
N THR A 154 20.00 17.70 9.04
CA THR A 154 19.55 16.90 10.20
C THR A 154 19.22 17.77 11.42
N ALA A 155 19.52 19.06 11.36
CA ALA A 155 19.65 19.91 12.54
C ALA A 155 18.40 20.78 12.77
N ARG A 156 17.41 20.25 13.51
CA ARG A 156 16.81 20.96 14.67
C ARG A 156 15.73 20.20 15.44
N PHE A 157 15.10 19.16 14.89
CA PHE A 157 13.93 18.52 15.54
C PHE A 157 13.86 16.99 15.45
N GLY A 158 14.95 16.30 15.07
CA GLY A 158 14.91 14.86 14.83
C GLY A 158 14.07 14.49 13.60
N LEU A 159 14.27 13.28 13.09
CA LEU A 159 13.58 12.80 11.90
C LEU A 159 12.13 12.42 12.28
N ARG A 160 11.14 13.20 11.85
CA ARG A 160 9.74 12.95 12.24
C ARG A 160 9.17 11.71 11.54
N PRO A 161 8.40 10.85 12.24
CA PRO A 161 7.73 9.69 11.63
C PRO A 161 6.91 10.03 10.38
N GLN A 162 6.20 11.16 10.36
CA GLN A 162 5.36 11.55 9.23
C GLN A 162 6.17 11.86 7.97
N TYR A 163 7.35 12.46 8.12
CA TYR A 163 8.26 12.75 7.01
C TYR A 163 8.71 11.45 6.35
N ILE A 164 9.15 10.48 7.17
CA ILE A 164 9.60 9.18 6.67
C ILE A 164 8.47 8.38 6.06
N MET A 165 7.29 8.41 6.68
CA MET A 165 6.13 7.71 6.16
C MET A 165 5.68 8.21 4.80
N MET A 166 5.74 9.53 4.59
CA MET A 166 5.44 10.14 3.31
C MET A 166 6.41 9.69 2.21
N HIS A 167 7.72 9.71 2.49
CA HIS A 167 8.72 9.28 1.51
C HIS A 167 8.65 7.76 1.23
N MET A 168 8.48 6.93 2.25
CA MET A 168 8.27 5.47 2.06
C MET A 168 7.01 5.20 1.22
N SER A 169 5.91 5.91 1.49
CA SER A 169 4.64 5.72 0.75
C SER A 169 4.74 6.19 -0.70
N TYR A 170 5.51 7.25 -0.97
CA TYR A 170 5.81 7.69 -2.33
C TYR A 170 6.53 6.60 -3.13
N ARG A 171 7.59 6.02 -2.56
CA ARG A 171 8.32 4.91 -3.19
C ARG A 171 7.45 3.67 -3.33
N GLN A 172 6.62 3.37 -2.34
CA GLN A 172 5.70 2.23 -2.37
C GLN A 172 4.70 2.35 -3.52
N CYS A 173 4.21 3.55 -3.85
CA CYS A 173 3.35 3.74 -5.02
C CYS A 173 4.07 3.33 -6.32
N HIS A 174 5.36 3.66 -6.48
CA HIS A 174 6.13 3.20 -7.63
C HIS A 174 6.31 1.67 -7.64
N CYS A 175 6.60 1.06 -6.50
CA CYS A 175 6.65 -0.40 -6.38
C CYS A 175 5.32 -1.04 -6.81
N ASP A 176 4.21 -0.56 -6.26
CA ASP A 176 2.86 -1.04 -6.51
C ASP A 176 2.43 -0.89 -7.98
N LEU A 177 2.89 0.18 -8.65
CA LEU A 177 2.61 0.46 -10.05
C LEU A 177 3.40 -0.44 -11.01
N TYR A 178 4.65 -0.76 -10.67
CA TYR A 178 5.55 -1.47 -11.57
C TYR A 178 5.73 -2.96 -11.28
N ARG A 179 5.34 -3.44 -10.09
CA ARG A 179 5.48 -4.87 -9.71
C ARG A 179 4.74 -5.82 -10.65
N ILE A 180 3.70 -5.32 -11.33
CA ILE A 180 2.97 -6.08 -12.36
C ILE A 180 3.89 -6.59 -13.49
N PHE A 181 5.04 -5.95 -13.73
CA PHE A 181 6.00 -6.33 -14.77
C PHE A 181 7.07 -7.32 -14.29
N LEU A 182 7.05 -7.74 -13.03
CA LEU A 182 8.01 -8.69 -12.47
C LEU A 182 7.57 -10.13 -12.73
N SER A 183 7.66 -10.60 -13.98
CA SER A 183 7.28 -11.98 -14.34
C SER A 183 7.86 -13.01 -13.37
N GLY A 184 6.99 -13.84 -12.78
CA GLY A 184 7.33 -14.82 -11.75
C GLY A 184 7.16 -14.33 -10.30
N TYR A 185 6.91 -13.04 -10.07
CA TYR A 185 6.56 -12.52 -8.76
C TYR A 185 5.06 -12.78 -8.45
N PRO A 186 4.67 -13.12 -7.21
CA PRO A 186 3.30 -13.54 -6.89
C PRO A 186 2.23 -12.50 -7.20
N GLU A 187 2.57 -11.22 -7.06
CA GLU A 187 1.72 -10.06 -7.35
C GLU A 187 1.94 -9.49 -8.77
N ALA A 188 2.67 -10.18 -9.65
CA ALA A 188 2.83 -9.77 -11.05
C ALA A 188 1.57 -10.03 -11.90
N ALA A 189 1.41 -9.25 -12.97
CA ALA A 189 0.30 -9.46 -13.88
C ALA A 189 0.40 -10.82 -14.59
N PRO A 190 -0.75 -11.45 -14.94
CA PRO A 190 -0.74 -12.66 -15.76
C PRO A 190 0.00 -12.43 -17.09
N GLN A 191 0.71 -13.46 -17.56
CA GLN A 191 1.61 -13.35 -18.72
C GLN A 191 0.92 -12.76 -19.96
N ARG A 192 -0.32 -13.16 -20.24
CA ARG A 192 -1.16 -12.64 -21.33
C ARG A 192 -1.32 -11.11 -21.35
N ASN A 193 -1.28 -10.45 -20.18
CA ASN A 193 -1.46 -9.00 -20.07
C ASN A 193 -0.15 -8.25 -20.40
N ILE A 194 1.00 -8.93 -20.30
CA ILE A 194 2.34 -8.38 -20.56
C ILE A 194 2.86 -8.84 -21.93
N GLU A 195 2.31 -9.93 -22.49
CA GLU A 195 2.62 -10.42 -23.83
C GLU A 195 2.50 -9.30 -24.87
N GLY A 196 3.52 -9.20 -25.74
CA GLY A 196 3.60 -8.18 -26.79
C GLY A 196 4.15 -6.82 -26.35
N ILE A 197 4.41 -6.59 -25.06
CA ILE A 197 5.17 -5.41 -24.61
C ILE A 197 6.64 -5.61 -24.95
N LYS A 198 7.31 -4.54 -25.44
CA LYS A 198 8.72 -4.63 -25.83
C LYS A 198 9.56 -5.04 -24.62
N PRO A 199 10.49 -6.00 -24.76
CA PRO A 199 11.34 -6.43 -23.64
C PRO A 199 12.09 -5.29 -22.94
N ARG A 200 12.50 -4.27 -23.69
CA ARG A 200 13.15 -3.06 -23.14
C ARG A 200 12.23 -2.28 -22.20
N ASP A 201 10.95 -2.17 -22.52
CA ASP A 201 9.98 -1.43 -21.70
C ASP A 201 9.68 -2.21 -20.41
N VAL A 202 9.51 -3.53 -20.52
CA VAL A 202 9.39 -4.42 -19.35
C VAL A 202 10.61 -4.30 -18.45
N ALA A 203 11.82 -4.38 -19.00
CA ALA A 203 13.07 -4.23 -18.24
C ALA A 203 13.15 -2.87 -17.52
N THR A 204 12.71 -1.80 -18.19
CA THR A 204 12.66 -0.45 -17.61
C THR A 204 11.72 -0.39 -16.40
N MET A 205 10.51 -0.97 -16.51
CA MET A 205 9.55 -0.97 -15.40
C MET A 205 10.02 -1.85 -14.25
N ARG A 206 10.61 -3.02 -14.53
CA ARG A 206 11.22 -3.88 -13.52
C ARG A 206 12.31 -3.15 -12.74
N HIS A 207 13.22 -2.48 -13.45
CA HIS A 207 14.28 -1.70 -12.81
C HIS A 207 13.71 -0.58 -11.92
N ARG A 208 12.70 0.15 -12.40
CA ARG A 208 12.02 1.18 -11.59
C ARG A 208 11.40 0.60 -10.32
N CYS A 209 10.73 -0.54 -10.41
CA CYS A 209 10.13 -1.22 -9.25
C CYS A 209 11.19 -1.53 -8.19
N LEU A 210 12.27 -2.20 -8.61
CA LEU A 210 13.30 -2.69 -7.71
C LEU A 210 14.15 -1.56 -7.11
N LYS A 211 14.42 -0.52 -7.90
CA LYS A 211 15.08 0.69 -7.39
C LYS A 211 14.27 1.35 -6.26
N ASN A 212 12.96 1.52 -6.45
CA ASN A 212 12.11 2.11 -5.41
C ASN A 212 12.00 1.20 -4.18
N ALA A 213 12.01 -0.12 -4.35
CA ALA A 213 12.05 -1.06 -3.23
C ALA A 213 13.33 -0.88 -2.40
N GLN A 214 14.50 -0.76 -3.05
CA GLN A 214 15.75 -0.46 -2.34
C GLN A 214 15.68 0.87 -1.60
N GLU A 215 15.17 1.93 -2.25
CA GLU A 215 15.03 3.25 -1.62
C GLU A 215 14.13 3.22 -0.37
N ILE A 216 13.09 2.36 -0.32
CA ILE A 216 12.28 2.16 0.89
C ILE A 216 13.13 1.62 2.04
N LEU A 217 13.96 0.62 1.78
CA LEU A 217 14.83 0.03 2.80
C LEU A 217 15.87 1.04 3.29
N ASP A 218 16.47 1.80 2.36
CA ASP A 218 17.44 2.85 2.69
C ASP A 218 16.81 3.94 3.58
N ILE A 219 15.59 4.38 3.25
CA ILE A 219 14.81 5.33 4.06
C ILE A 219 14.57 4.77 5.48
N LEU A 220 14.14 3.51 5.59
CA LEU A 220 13.87 2.86 6.87
C LEU A 220 15.15 2.75 7.71
N PHE A 221 16.25 2.28 7.11
CA PHE A 221 17.52 2.08 7.79
C PHE A 221 18.13 3.41 8.24
N TYR A 222 17.98 4.45 7.42
CA TYR A 222 18.34 5.80 7.81
C TYR A 222 17.52 6.26 9.01
N TYR A 223 16.18 6.13 8.97
CA TYR A 223 15.33 6.49 10.10
C TYR A 223 15.68 5.72 11.36
N ASP A 224 15.83 4.40 11.29
CA ASP A 224 16.14 3.59 12.47
C ASP A 224 17.49 3.97 13.12
N SER A 225 18.45 4.45 12.33
CA SER A 225 19.75 4.91 12.84
C SER A 225 19.70 6.28 13.53
N GLN A 226 18.71 7.11 13.21
CA GLN A 226 18.62 8.50 13.68
C GLN A 226 17.48 8.74 14.68
N ALA A 227 16.43 7.93 14.64
CA ALA A 227 15.19 8.17 15.37
C ALA A 227 15.21 7.55 16.76
N ASP A 228 14.65 8.27 17.72
CA ASP A 228 14.49 7.78 19.09
C ASP A 228 13.69 6.48 19.12
N ALA A 229 14.04 5.59 20.05
CA ALA A 229 13.38 4.29 20.20
C ALA A 229 11.87 4.42 20.51
N GLY A 230 11.46 5.52 21.16
CA GLY A 230 10.06 5.79 21.50
C GLY A 230 9.22 6.33 20.35
N GLN A 231 9.80 6.71 19.21
CA GLN A 231 9.04 7.22 18.07
C GLN A 231 8.35 6.07 17.32
N LEU A 232 7.03 6.05 17.41
CA LEU A 232 6.18 5.08 16.72
C LEU A 232 6.09 5.40 15.23
N LEU A 233 6.18 4.35 14.42
CA LEU A 233 5.87 4.41 12.99
C LEU A 233 4.44 3.95 12.75
N ASP A 234 3.81 4.53 11.73
CA ASP A 234 2.52 4.06 11.23
C ASP A 234 2.62 2.60 10.74
N PHE A 235 1.54 1.82 10.86
CA PHE A 235 1.48 0.42 10.42
C PHE A 235 1.89 0.25 8.95
N ASN A 236 1.64 1.27 8.10
CA ASN A 236 2.09 1.24 6.71
C ASN A 236 3.61 1.14 6.55
N ALA A 237 4.42 1.56 7.54
CA ALA A 237 5.88 1.33 7.48
C ALA A 237 6.20 -0.16 7.44
N ALA A 238 5.50 -0.96 8.25
CA ALA A 238 5.70 -2.41 8.28
C ALA A 238 5.34 -3.01 6.92
N VAL A 239 4.19 -2.63 6.36
CA VAL A 239 3.73 -3.07 5.04
C VAL A 239 4.73 -2.70 3.94
N CYS A 240 5.17 -1.43 3.89
CA CYS A 240 6.12 -0.95 2.89
C CYS A 240 7.46 -1.70 3.01
N THR A 241 7.98 -1.85 4.23
CA THR A 241 9.24 -2.56 4.50
C THR A 241 9.18 -4.02 4.05
N TYR A 242 8.11 -4.73 4.44
CA TYR A 242 7.91 -6.13 4.08
C TYR A 242 7.86 -6.33 2.55
N HIS A 243 7.06 -5.53 1.85
CA HIS A 243 6.98 -5.61 0.39
C HIS A 243 8.30 -5.23 -0.28
N ALA A 244 8.97 -4.17 0.18
CA ALA A 244 10.25 -3.75 -0.36
C ALA A 244 11.31 -4.84 -0.24
N ALA A 245 11.45 -5.46 0.95
CA ALA A 245 12.41 -6.53 1.15
C ALA A 245 12.10 -7.78 0.30
N ARG A 246 10.82 -8.15 0.17
CA ARG A 246 10.39 -9.22 -0.75
C ARG A 246 10.79 -8.94 -2.20
N LEU A 247 10.58 -7.70 -2.65
CA LEU A 247 10.95 -7.27 -4.00
C LEU A 247 12.47 -7.31 -4.21
N VAL A 248 13.27 -6.87 -3.24
CA VAL A 248 14.73 -6.94 -3.30
C VAL A 248 15.22 -8.39 -3.38
N LEU A 249 14.75 -9.27 -2.49
CA LEU A 249 15.09 -10.71 -2.52
C LEU A 249 14.71 -11.37 -3.86
N PHE A 250 13.53 -11.08 -4.37
CA PHE A 250 13.06 -11.58 -5.67
C PHE A 250 13.91 -11.03 -6.84
N GLY A 251 14.20 -9.72 -6.82
CA GLY A 251 14.95 -9.03 -7.86
C GLY A 251 16.38 -9.58 -7.98
N THR A 252 17.03 -9.83 -6.85
CA THR A 252 18.39 -10.39 -6.77
C THR A 252 18.42 -11.85 -7.22
N SER A 253 17.50 -12.69 -6.72
CA SER A 253 17.44 -14.11 -7.11
C SER A 253 17.09 -14.36 -8.58
N SER A 254 16.32 -13.45 -9.19
CA SER A 254 15.95 -13.58 -10.60
C SER A 254 17.08 -13.24 -11.58
N GLY A 255 18.18 -12.61 -11.13
CA GLY A 255 19.29 -12.15 -11.99
C GLY A 255 18.92 -11.13 -13.09
N LYS A 256 17.65 -10.70 -13.13
CA LYS A 256 17.03 -9.90 -14.21
C LYS A 256 16.62 -8.49 -13.73
N GLY A 257 17.12 -8.07 -12.57
CA GLY A 257 16.65 -6.88 -11.86
C GLY A 257 17.47 -5.61 -12.02
N GLY A 258 18.72 -5.71 -12.50
CA GLY A 258 19.65 -4.58 -12.51
C GLY A 258 19.90 -4.01 -11.10
N ILE A 259 19.74 -4.84 -10.06
CA ILE A 259 20.19 -4.55 -8.70
C ILE A 259 21.60 -5.16 -8.57
N ASP A 260 22.60 -4.32 -8.31
CA ASP A 260 23.97 -4.77 -8.02
C ASP A 260 24.09 -5.26 -6.56
N PHE A 261 23.21 -6.17 -6.14
CA PHE A 261 23.24 -6.80 -4.83
C PHE A 261 23.69 -8.25 -4.95
N SER A 262 24.57 -8.69 -4.06
CA SER A 262 24.74 -10.12 -3.82
C SER A 262 23.50 -10.67 -3.12
N MET A 263 23.24 -11.97 -3.28
CA MET A 263 22.11 -12.60 -2.58
C MET A 263 22.31 -12.54 -1.06
N GLU A 264 23.55 -12.63 -0.59
CA GLU A 264 23.93 -12.44 0.82
C GLU A 264 23.54 -11.05 1.32
N ALA A 265 23.90 -9.98 0.60
CA ALA A 265 23.57 -8.61 0.99
C ALA A 265 22.05 -8.36 0.99
N ALA A 266 21.31 -9.01 0.09
CA ALA A 266 19.84 -8.95 0.07
C ALA A 266 19.22 -9.67 1.28
N ILE A 267 19.77 -10.81 1.67
CA ILE A 267 19.38 -11.55 2.89
C ILE A 267 19.68 -10.72 4.14
N ASP A 268 20.86 -10.10 4.23
CA ASP A 268 21.25 -9.26 5.37
C ASP A 268 20.34 -8.03 5.49
N SER A 269 19.99 -7.40 4.36
CA SER A 269 19.03 -6.30 4.32
C SER A 269 17.64 -6.74 4.78
N ALA A 270 17.20 -7.92 4.36
CA ALA A 270 15.93 -8.49 4.80
C ALA A 270 15.93 -8.82 6.30
N GLN A 271 17.02 -9.39 6.84
CA GLN A 271 17.19 -9.67 8.26
C GLN A 271 17.15 -8.39 9.08
N ARG A 272 17.92 -7.36 8.69
CA ARG A 272 17.89 -6.04 9.34
C ARG A 272 16.49 -5.45 9.33
N SER A 273 15.77 -5.60 8.23
CA SER A 273 14.39 -5.14 8.12
C SER A 273 13.48 -5.87 9.12
N LEU A 274 13.58 -7.20 9.21
CA LEU A 274 12.81 -7.99 10.18
C LEU A 274 13.13 -7.60 11.62
N ASP A 275 14.39 -7.35 11.95
CA ASP A 275 14.80 -6.94 13.29
C ASP A 275 14.21 -5.56 13.67
N ILE A 276 14.20 -4.62 12.71
CA ILE A 276 13.56 -3.31 12.88
C ILE A 276 12.05 -3.49 13.08
N LEU A 277 11.39 -4.31 12.26
CA LEU A 277 9.96 -4.55 12.37
C LEU A 277 9.60 -5.18 13.72
N SER A 278 10.31 -6.23 14.12
CA SER A 278 10.09 -6.94 15.39
C SER A 278 10.27 -6.02 16.60
N ARG A 279 11.21 -5.07 16.54
CA ARG A 279 11.46 -4.11 17.63
C ARG A 279 10.48 -2.95 17.62
N ARG A 280 10.28 -2.29 16.47
CA ARG A 280 9.44 -1.07 16.39
C ARG A 280 7.95 -1.35 16.34
N PHE A 281 7.53 -2.56 15.98
CA PHE A 281 6.11 -2.97 15.93
C PHE A 281 5.75 -4.06 16.94
N ALA A 282 6.59 -4.28 17.96
CA ALA A 282 6.30 -5.25 19.04
C ALA A 282 4.95 -5.02 19.74
N PHE A 283 4.42 -3.79 19.68
CA PHE A 283 3.12 -3.42 20.26
C PHE A 283 1.92 -3.81 19.37
N SER A 284 2.15 -4.21 18.13
CA SER A 284 1.12 -4.36 17.10
C SER A 284 0.92 -5.83 16.75
N ALA A 285 -0.07 -6.48 17.36
CA ALA A 285 -0.49 -7.85 17.01
C ALA A 285 -0.82 -8.01 15.51
N ALA A 286 -1.28 -6.92 14.86
CA ALA A 286 -1.51 -6.90 13.43
C ALA A 286 -0.24 -7.06 12.59
N ALA A 287 0.97 -6.90 13.14
CA ALA A 287 2.23 -7.06 12.45
C ALA A 287 2.77 -8.50 12.53
N ASP A 288 2.41 -9.27 13.56
CA ASP A 288 2.99 -10.59 13.84
C ASP A 288 2.93 -11.56 12.65
N PRO A 289 1.78 -11.75 11.96
CA PRO A 289 1.72 -12.66 10.82
C PRO A 289 2.64 -12.24 9.67
N MET A 290 2.89 -10.93 9.54
CA MET A 290 3.82 -10.39 8.53
C MET A 290 5.27 -10.70 8.92
N CYS A 291 5.64 -10.51 10.19
CA CYS A 291 6.97 -10.82 10.70
C CYS A 291 7.28 -12.33 10.61
N GLU A 292 6.32 -13.19 10.96
CA GLU A 292 6.44 -14.65 10.84
C GLU A 292 6.64 -15.10 9.39
N ASP A 293 5.82 -14.58 8.47
CA ASP A 293 5.97 -14.86 7.05
C ASP A 293 7.32 -14.38 6.51
N PHE A 294 7.73 -13.17 6.91
CA PHE A 294 9.00 -12.61 6.50
C PHE A 294 10.20 -13.43 7.00
N SER A 295 10.15 -13.89 8.25
CA SER A 295 11.15 -14.80 8.83
C SER A 295 11.24 -16.11 8.04
N ARG A 296 10.10 -16.75 7.74
CA ARG A 296 10.05 -17.98 6.91
C ARG A 296 10.65 -17.75 5.53
N LEU A 297 10.38 -16.61 4.92
CA LEU A 297 10.92 -16.26 3.60
C LEU A 297 12.44 -16.09 3.64
N ILE A 298 12.97 -15.39 4.65
CA ILE A 298 14.42 -15.20 4.82
C ILE A 298 15.13 -16.56 4.96
N GLU A 299 14.61 -17.46 5.80
CA GLU A 299 15.19 -18.80 5.97
C GLU A 299 15.15 -19.62 4.68
N LYS A 300 14.09 -19.47 3.88
CA LYS A 300 14.02 -20.11 2.55
C LYS A 300 15.14 -19.61 1.64
N TYR A 301 15.36 -18.30 1.54
CA TYR A 301 16.44 -17.75 0.71
C TYR A 301 17.84 -18.14 1.21
N LYS A 302 18.05 -18.17 2.54
CA LYS A 302 19.29 -18.71 3.14
C LYS A 302 19.53 -20.16 2.75
N GLY A 303 18.48 -21.00 2.77
CA GLY A 303 18.54 -22.40 2.35
C GLY A 303 18.90 -22.56 0.87
N LEU A 304 18.33 -21.72 0.00
CA LEU A 304 18.63 -21.73 -1.43
C LEU A 304 20.09 -21.36 -1.73
N VAL A 305 20.62 -20.33 -1.08
CA VAL A 305 22.05 -19.94 -1.21
C VAL A 305 22.97 -21.07 -0.77
N ARG A 306 22.66 -21.74 0.35
CA ARG A 306 23.46 -22.87 0.87
C ARG A 306 23.45 -24.10 -0.03
N SER A 307 22.38 -24.29 -0.82
CA SER A 307 22.16 -25.52 -1.59
C SER A 307 22.86 -25.55 -2.96
N SER A 308 23.55 -24.47 -3.37
CA SER A 308 24.38 -24.34 -4.60
C SER A 308 23.73 -24.81 -5.93
N ASN A 309 22.43 -25.05 -5.95
CA ASN A 309 21.70 -25.45 -7.15
C ASN A 309 21.02 -24.20 -7.72
N ASN A 310 21.45 -23.82 -8.93
CA ASN A 310 20.76 -22.91 -9.86
C ASN A 310 19.39 -23.48 -10.32
N GLY A 311 18.64 -24.10 -9.43
CA GLY A 311 17.25 -24.45 -9.65
C GLY A 311 16.44 -23.16 -9.71
N ALA A 312 15.56 -23.06 -10.70
CA ALA A 312 14.58 -21.99 -10.86
C ALA A 312 14.01 -21.53 -9.50
N PHE A 313 14.44 -20.36 -9.04
CA PHE A 313 14.01 -19.67 -7.81
C PHE A 313 12.50 -19.29 -7.81
N TYR A 314 11.70 -19.89 -8.68
CA TYR A 314 10.39 -19.40 -9.13
C TYR A 314 9.19 -20.15 -8.54
N GLU A 315 9.37 -21.22 -7.75
CA GLU A 315 8.23 -21.90 -7.09
C GLU A 315 7.78 -21.25 -5.78
N VAL A 316 8.28 -20.06 -5.46
CA VAL A 316 8.10 -19.48 -4.14
C VAL A 316 6.97 -18.47 -4.20
N ASP A 317 5.97 -18.74 -3.37
CA ASP A 317 4.92 -17.82 -2.94
C ASP A 317 3.65 -17.90 -3.81
N GLN A 318 2.93 -19.02 -3.66
CA GLN A 318 1.47 -18.93 -3.74
C GLN A 318 1.09 -18.01 -2.59
N GLY A 319 0.65 -16.79 -2.89
CA GLY A 319 0.17 -15.83 -1.89
C GLY A 319 -0.89 -16.43 -0.95
N PRO A 320 -1.51 -15.64 -0.05
CA PRO A 320 -2.27 -16.16 1.09
C PRO A 320 -3.18 -17.34 0.72
N ARG A 321 -3.06 -18.42 1.51
CA ARG A 321 -3.82 -19.67 1.39
C ARG A 321 -5.28 -19.36 1.09
N ALA A 322 -5.82 -19.90 0.00
CA ALA A 322 -7.23 -19.78 -0.33
C ALA A 322 -8.09 -20.28 0.85
N LEU A 323 -9.00 -19.45 1.35
CA LEU A 323 -9.97 -19.84 2.37
C LEU A 323 -10.89 -20.93 1.80
N PRO A 324 -10.97 -22.12 2.43
CA PRO A 324 -11.78 -23.22 1.93
C PRO A 324 -13.27 -22.85 1.89
N GLY A 325 -13.90 -22.82 0.71
CA GLY A 325 -15.35 -22.56 0.55
C GLY A 325 -15.72 -21.19 -0.02
N VAL A 326 -14.74 -20.32 -0.29
CA VAL A 326 -14.97 -19.03 -0.95
C VAL A 326 -14.93 -19.17 -2.48
N SER A 327 -15.82 -18.47 -3.19
CA SER A 327 -15.86 -18.51 -4.66
C SER A 327 -14.54 -18.05 -5.29
N LYS A 328 -14.17 -18.63 -6.44
CA LYS A 328 -12.98 -18.22 -7.21
C LYS A 328 -12.98 -16.71 -7.52
N ALA A 329 -14.15 -16.13 -7.76
CA ALA A 329 -14.31 -14.70 -8.01
C ALA A 329 -13.95 -13.83 -6.80
N ALA A 330 -14.31 -14.25 -5.58
CA ALA A 330 -13.96 -13.53 -4.36
C ALA A 330 -12.46 -13.66 -4.02
N ILE A 331 -11.86 -14.84 -4.23
CA ILE A 331 -10.41 -15.03 -4.06
C ILE A 331 -9.62 -14.11 -4.99
N ILE A 332 -10.01 -13.99 -6.26
CA ILE A 332 -9.33 -13.11 -7.22
C ILE A 332 -9.45 -11.64 -6.80
N ARG A 333 -10.62 -11.21 -6.31
CA ARG A 333 -10.85 -9.83 -5.86
C ARG A 333 -10.05 -9.46 -4.61
N GLN A 334 -9.88 -10.40 -3.68
CA GLN A 334 -9.18 -10.17 -2.40
C GLN A 334 -7.68 -10.47 -2.45
N ARG A 335 -7.15 -10.99 -3.56
CA ARG A 335 -5.74 -11.40 -3.68
C ARG A 335 -4.73 -10.28 -3.39
N LEU A 336 -5.09 -9.03 -3.69
CA LEU A 336 -4.20 -7.87 -3.53
C LEU A 336 -4.27 -7.24 -2.13
N SER A 337 -5.19 -7.69 -1.27
CA SER A 337 -5.43 -7.10 0.06
C SER A 337 -4.81 -7.92 1.19
N VAL A 338 -3.74 -8.68 0.96
CA VAL A 338 -3.13 -9.62 1.95
C VAL A 338 -2.82 -9.00 3.32
N HIS A 339 -2.53 -7.70 3.35
CA HIS A 339 -2.23 -6.95 4.58
C HIS A 339 -3.38 -6.08 5.07
N SER A 340 -4.57 -6.22 4.47
CA SER A 340 -5.81 -5.64 4.98
C SER A 340 -6.05 -6.13 6.39
N LEU A 341 -6.30 -5.20 7.32
CA LEU A 341 -6.74 -5.57 8.67
C LEU A 341 -8.09 -6.31 8.66
N LEU A 342 -8.91 -6.18 7.62
CA LEU A 342 -10.17 -6.92 7.52
C LEU A 342 -9.92 -8.42 7.28
N LEU A 343 -8.95 -8.76 6.42
CA LEU A 343 -8.57 -10.17 6.21
C LEU A 343 -7.83 -10.78 7.41
N ARG A 344 -7.22 -9.93 8.25
CA ARG A 344 -6.56 -10.35 9.50
C ARG A 344 -7.48 -10.32 10.72
N SER A 345 -8.68 -9.76 10.57
CA SER A 345 -9.72 -9.86 11.59
C SER A 345 -10.31 -11.25 11.43
N ASP A 346 -10.07 -12.16 12.37
CA ASP A 346 -10.55 -13.55 12.36
C ASP A 346 -12.09 -13.62 12.41
N PHE A 347 -12.75 -13.15 11.35
CA PHE A 347 -14.18 -13.28 11.16
C PHE A 347 -14.48 -14.76 10.95
N VAL A 348 -15.22 -15.34 11.89
CA VAL A 348 -15.68 -16.73 11.80
C VAL A 348 -16.74 -16.81 10.72
N ASP A 349 -16.51 -17.63 9.69
CA ASP A 349 -17.51 -18.03 8.70
C ASP A 349 -18.12 -19.37 9.11
N ASP A 350 -19.27 -19.30 9.79
CA ASP A 350 -20.07 -20.43 10.24
C ASP A 350 -21.11 -20.88 9.18
N SER A 351 -21.03 -20.37 7.94
CA SER A 351 -21.98 -20.71 6.87
C SER A 351 -22.11 -22.21 6.62
N ARG A 352 -21.05 -22.99 6.90
CA ARG A 352 -21.06 -24.45 6.81
C ARG A 352 -21.89 -25.12 7.89
N GLU A 353 -21.93 -24.54 9.09
CA GLU A 353 -22.77 -25.03 10.19
C GLU A 353 -24.24 -24.71 9.94
N ALA A 354 -24.52 -23.63 9.20
CA ALA A 354 -25.86 -23.26 8.75
C ALA A 354 -26.36 -24.04 7.51
N ALA A 355 -25.48 -24.74 6.80
CA ALA A 355 -25.87 -25.54 5.64
C ALA A 355 -26.56 -26.85 6.09
N THR A 356 -27.88 -26.88 6.04
CA THR A 356 -28.64 -28.14 6.14
C THR A 356 -28.15 -29.13 5.08
N GLU A 357 -27.94 -30.40 5.49
CA GLU A 357 -27.59 -31.47 4.56
C GLU A 357 -28.53 -31.44 3.34
N PRO A 358 -28.01 -31.56 2.10
CA PRO A 358 -28.86 -31.64 0.93
C PRO A 358 -29.83 -32.81 1.10
N PRO A 359 -31.11 -32.66 0.70
CA PRO A 359 -32.09 -33.74 0.83
C PRO A 359 -31.54 -34.99 0.14
N ARG A 360 -31.36 -36.07 0.91
CA ARG A 360 -30.97 -37.37 0.37
C ARG A 360 -32.00 -37.75 -0.69
N ASP A 361 -31.52 -37.98 -1.91
CA ASP A 361 -32.33 -38.40 -3.05
C ASP A 361 -33.39 -39.41 -2.59
N ALA A 362 -34.66 -39.02 -2.73
CA ALA A 362 -35.76 -39.95 -2.60
C ALA A 362 -35.52 -41.06 -3.62
N THR A 363 -35.33 -42.27 -3.10
CA THR A 363 -35.28 -43.52 -3.84
C THR A 363 -36.38 -43.51 -4.91
N VAL A 364 -35.97 -43.39 -6.17
CA VAL A 364 -36.85 -43.64 -7.30
C VAL A 364 -37.13 -45.15 -7.29
N GLU A 365 -38.26 -45.53 -6.70
CA GLU A 365 -38.85 -46.86 -6.90
C GLU A 365 -39.07 -47.04 -8.41
N GLN A 366 -38.39 -48.04 -8.98
CA GLN A 366 -38.72 -48.54 -10.31
C GLN A 366 -39.98 -49.41 -10.20
N PRO A 367 -41.04 -49.16 -10.99
CA PRO A 367 -42.21 -50.04 -11.03
C PRO A 367 -41.92 -51.29 -11.91
N PRO A 368 -42.70 -52.37 -11.71
CA PRO A 368 -42.36 -53.75 -12.11
C PRO A 368 -42.36 -54.02 -13.62
#